data_AF-A0A3E0MTA1-F1
#
_entry.id   AF-A0A3E0MTA1-F1
#
_cell.length_a   1.000
_cell.length_b   1.000
_cell.length_c   1.000
_cell.angle_alpha   90.00
_cell.angle_beta   90.00
_cell.angle_gamma   90.00
#
_symmetry.space_group_name_H-M   'P 1'
#
loop_
_entity.id
_entity.type
_entity.pdbx_description
1 polymer ?
#
loop_
_entity_poly.entity_id
_entity_poly.type
_entity_poly.pdbx_seq_one_letter_code
_entity_poly.pdbx_strand_id
1 'polypeptide(L)' 'VSKDNILYKCQWSPFEGTVFKSKVTHTFVNGHLAFKEGNFDDSQLGERLLFNRD' A
#
# COMPACT_ATOMS: atom_id res chain seq x y z
N VAL A 1 1.99 12.20 8.39
CA VAL A 1 0.72 11.65 7.85
C VAL A 1 -0.27 12.77 7.88
N SER A 2 -0.93 13.01 6.76
CA SER A 2 -1.94 14.05 6.59
C SER A 2 -3.21 13.43 6.03
N LYS A 3 -4.36 14.06 6.26
CA LYS A 3 -5.65 13.47 5.86
C LYS A 3 -5.74 13.19 4.36
N ASP A 4 -5.14 14.07 3.54
CA ASP A 4 -5.08 13.97 2.08
C ASP A 4 -4.24 12.80 1.56
N ASN A 5 -3.29 12.27 2.35
CA ASN A 5 -2.42 11.18 1.92
C ASN A 5 -2.84 9.80 2.44
N ILE A 6 -3.99 9.73 3.13
CA ILE A 6 -4.57 8.47 3.58
C ILE A 6 -5.38 7.87 2.44
N LEU A 7 -4.95 6.71 1.96
CA LEU A 7 -5.58 6.03 0.82
C LEU A 7 -6.73 5.09 1.25
N TYR A 8 -6.88 4.88 2.55
CA TYR A 8 -7.95 4.03 3.09
C TYR A 8 -9.31 4.69 2.87
N LYS A 9 -10.33 3.88 2.55
CA LYS A 9 -11.69 4.33 2.20
C LYS A 9 -12.30 5.31 3.21
N CYS A 10 -12.11 5.07 4.50
CA CYS A 10 -12.70 5.91 5.55
C CYS A 10 -11.88 7.17 5.88
N GLN A 11 -10.76 7.41 5.18
CA GLN A 11 -9.98 8.66 5.24
C GLN A 11 -9.55 9.05 6.67
N TRP A 12 -9.19 8.04 7.49
CA TRP A 12 -8.67 8.25 8.84
C TRP A 12 -7.51 7.30 9.14
N SER A 13 -6.64 7.71 10.06
CA SER A 13 -5.54 6.90 10.57
C SER A 13 -5.25 7.24 12.03
N PRO A 14 -4.92 6.27 12.90
CA PRO A 14 -4.45 6.57 14.25
C PRO A 14 -3.11 7.33 14.26
N PHE A 15 -2.44 7.42 13.11
CA PHE A 15 -1.17 8.12 12.93
C PHE A 15 -1.31 9.52 12.34
N GLU A 16 -2.52 10.08 12.20
CA GLU A 16 -2.68 11.47 11.75
C GLU A 16 -1.80 12.43 12.58
N GLY A 17 -1.07 13.33 11.90
CA GLY A 17 -0.09 14.23 12.51
C GLY A 17 1.28 13.61 12.80
N THR A 18 1.44 12.29 12.74
CA THR A 18 2.74 11.63 12.97
C THR A 18 3.68 11.84 11.78
N VAL A 19 4.93 12.24 12.03
CA VAL A 19 5.99 12.31 11.02
C VAL A 19 6.88 11.07 11.13
N PHE A 20 6.79 10.19 10.14
CA PHE A 20 7.68 9.04 10.05
C PHE A 20 9.04 9.47 9.46
N LYS A 21 10.13 8.82 9.89
CA LYS A 21 11.48 9.07 9.38
C LYS A 21 11.74 8.45 8.00
N SER A 22 10.84 7.59 7.54
CA SER A 22 10.95 6.83 6.30
C SER A 22 9.63 6.87 5.55
N LYS A 23 9.70 6.61 4.23
CA LYS A 23 8.58 6.50 3.32
C LYS A 23 8.77 5.27 2.44
N VAL A 24 7.68 4.60 2.10
CA VAL A 24 7.68 3.55 1.07
C VAL A 24 7.79 4.22 -0.30
N THR A 25 8.83 3.90 -1.06
CA THR A 25 9.04 4.46 -2.40
C THR A 25 8.54 3.53 -3.49
N HIS A 26 8.75 2.21 -3.34
CA HIS A 26 8.37 1.19 -4.29
C HIS A 26 7.76 -0.02 -3.57
N THR A 27 6.81 -0.69 -4.20
CA THR A 27 6.30 -1.99 -3.74
C THR A 27 6.13 -2.90 -4.94
N PHE A 28 6.68 -4.11 -4.83
CA PHE A 28 6.55 -5.13 -5.85
C PHE A 28 5.67 -6.27 -5.33
N VAL A 29 4.77 -6.76 -6.18
CA VAL A 29 3.90 -7.92 -5.89
C VAL A 29 4.06 -8.90 -7.04
N ASN A 30 4.56 -10.12 -6.76
CA ASN A 30 4.84 -11.13 -7.78
C ASN A 30 5.74 -10.62 -8.94
N GLY A 31 6.65 -9.67 -8.65
CA GLY A 31 7.53 -9.03 -9.64
C GLY A 31 6.92 -7.82 -10.36
N HIS A 32 5.64 -7.55 -10.21
CA HIS A 32 4.96 -6.36 -10.73
C HIS A 32 5.22 -5.14 -9.86
N LEU A 33 5.56 -3.99 -10.45
CA LEU A 33 5.76 -2.72 -9.73
C LEU A 33 4.41 -2.08 -9.40
N ALA A 34 3.75 -2.60 -8.35
CA ALA A 34 2.39 -2.23 -7.97
C ALA A 34 2.26 -0.82 -7.38
N PHE A 35 3.33 -0.26 -6.81
CA PHE A 35 3.33 1.10 -6.27
C PHE A 35 4.67 1.78 -6.51
N LYS A 36 4.64 3.04 -6.96
CA LYS A 36 5.82 3.89 -7.13
C LYS A 36 5.51 5.34 -6.78
N GLU A 37 6.23 5.86 -5.78
CA GLU A 37 6.22 7.28 -5.38
C GLU A 37 4.82 7.90 -5.23
N GLY A 38 3.87 7.17 -4.64
CA GLY A 38 2.50 7.66 -4.42
C GLY A 38 1.47 7.22 -5.45
N ASN A 39 1.89 6.57 -6.54
CA ASN A 39 1.02 6.10 -7.61
C ASN A 39 0.89 4.57 -7.58
N PHE A 40 -0.33 4.07 -7.78
CA PHE A 40 -0.61 2.64 -7.94
C PHE A 40 -0.62 2.25 -9.41
N ASP A 41 -0.17 1.03 -9.69
CA ASP A 41 -0.35 0.37 -10.97
C ASP A 41 -1.36 -0.77 -10.83
N ASP A 42 -2.61 -0.46 -11.14
CA ASP A 42 -3.75 -1.39 -11.05
C ASP A 42 -3.90 -2.28 -12.30
N SER A 43 -2.94 -2.28 -13.24
CA SER A 43 -2.99 -3.15 -14.43
C SER A 43 -2.90 -4.64 -14.09
N GLN A 44 -2.34 -4.96 -12.92
CA GLN A 44 -2.29 -6.30 -12.36
C GLN A 44 -2.68 -6.27 -10.88
N LEU A 45 -3.66 -7.10 -10.51
CA LEU A 45 -4.17 -7.19 -9.14
C LEU A 45 -3.65 -8.45 -8.42
N GLY A 46 -3.68 -8.42 -7.09
CA GLY A 46 -3.26 -9.55 -6.26
C GLY A 46 -4.14 -10.79 -6.42
N GLU A 47 -3.53 -11.95 -6.22
CA GLU A 47 -4.21 -13.25 -6.29
C GLU A 47 -4.41 -13.85 -4.89
N ARG A 48 -5.40 -14.74 -4.74
CA ARG A 48 -5.64 -15.45 -3.49
C ARG A 48 -4.49 -16.43 -3.22
N LEU A 49 -3.96 -16.39 -1.99
CA LEU A 49 -3.02 -17.40 -1.51
C LEU A 49 -3.68 -18.78 -1.37
N LEU A 50 -2.99 -19.82 -1.83
CA LEU A 50 -3.35 -21.22 -1.62
C LEU A 50 -2.55 -21.76 -0.44
N PHE A 51 -3.20 -22.58 0.40
CA PHE A 51 -2.59 -23.15 1.59
C PHE A 51 -2.71 -24.67 1.51
N ASN A 52 -1.60 -25.38 1.74
CA ASN A 52 -1.67 -26.79 2.08
C ASN A 52 -2.06 -26.90 3.56
N ARG A 53 -3.07 -27.73 3.87
CA ARG A 53 -3.61 -27.92 5.23
C ARG A 53 -3.54 -29.37 5.70
N ASP A 54 -2.95 -30.24 4.89
CA ASP A 54 -2.68 -31.64 5.23
C ASP A 54 -1.50 -31.76 6.22
#